data_AF-A0A377CEN7-F1
#
_entry.id   AF-A0A377CEN7-F1
#
_cell.length_a   1.000
_cell.length_b   1.000
_cell.length_c   1.000
_cell.angle_alpha   90.00
_cell.angle_beta   90.00
_cell.angle_gamma   90.00
#
_symmetry.space_group_name_H-M   'P 1'
#
loop_
_entity.id
_entity.type
_entity.pdbx_description
1 polymer ?
#
loop_
_entity_poly.entity_id
_entity_poly.type
_entity_poly.pdbx_seq_one_letter_code
_entity_poly.pdbx_strand_id
1 'polypeptide(L)'
;MVWLPPAYKGASGGYSVGYDSYDLFDLGEFDQKGSIPTKYGDKAQLLAAIDALKRNDIAVLLDVVVNHKMGADEKEAIRVQRVNADDVRKLTKKSLSAKAGRVTPSPPVPGNTRSLSGISNVLAVSTISKILMKMAYLKLLTTTPAKAGTIRLMMNSVISII
;
A
#
# COMPACT_ATOMS: atom_id res chain seq x y z
N MET A 1 17.65 -1.14 -13.04
CA MET A 1 16.38 -1.37 -12.31
C MET A 1 16.14 -0.19 -11.37
N VAL A 2 14.91 0.31 -11.31
CA VAL A 2 14.48 1.39 -10.42
C VAL A 2 13.26 0.95 -9.62
N TRP A 3 13.16 1.46 -8.39
CA TRP A 3 11.99 1.29 -7.54
C TRP A 3 11.27 2.63 -7.46
N LEU A 4 10.04 2.67 -7.98
CA LEU A 4 9.19 3.84 -7.94
C LEU A 4 8.33 3.85 -6.68
N PRO A 5 8.01 5.04 -6.14
CA PRO A 5 7.11 5.17 -5.00
C PRO A 5 5.71 4.62 -5.32
N PRO A 6 4.85 4.44 -4.31
CA PRO A 6 3.47 4.05 -4.55
C PRO A 6 2.78 5.03 -5.51
N ALA A 7 2.26 4.51 -6.61
CA ALA A 7 1.74 5.32 -7.73
C ALA A 7 0.22 5.51 -7.68
N TYR A 8 -0.43 4.98 -6.65
CA TYR A 8 -1.87 5.06 -6.46
C TYR A 8 -2.27 6.18 -5.50
N LYS A 9 -3.54 6.58 -5.53
CA LYS A 9 -4.07 7.71 -4.75
C LYS A 9 -3.93 7.47 -3.24
N GLY A 10 -3.30 8.42 -2.55
CA GLY A 10 -3.22 8.49 -1.09
C GLY A 10 -4.30 9.37 -0.47
N ALA A 11 -4.49 9.25 0.84
CA ALA A 11 -5.48 9.98 1.61
C ALA A 11 -5.29 11.51 1.54
N SER A 12 -4.05 11.99 1.44
CA SER A 12 -3.70 13.40 1.23
C SER A 12 -3.72 13.85 -0.24
N GLY A 13 -4.30 13.05 -1.15
CA GLY A 13 -4.45 13.41 -2.56
C GLY A 13 -3.11 13.67 -3.25
N GLY A 14 -3.01 14.78 -3.99
CA GLY A 14 -1.80 15.18 -4.72
C GLY A 14 -0.59 15.53 -3.83
N TYR A 15 -0.77 15.63 -2.51
CA TYR A 15 0.33 15.88 -1.56
C TYR A 15 0.87 14.60 -0.92
N SER A 16 0.19 13.46 -1.13
CA SER A 16 0.58 12.16 -0.58
C SER A 16 1.92 11.69 -1.14
N VAL A 17 2.77 11.13 -0.28
CA VAL A 17 4.00 10.43 -0.71
C VAL A 17 3.75 8.96 -1.09
N GLY A 18 2.53 8.45 -0.87
CA GLY A 18 2.06 7.13 -1.31
C GLY A 18 1.77 6.11 -0.19
N TYR A 19 2.25 6.33 1.04
CA TYR A 19 2.11 5.35 2.15
C TYR A 19 0.80 5.48 2.94
N ASP A 20 0.04 6.53 2.75
CA ASP A 20 -1.33 6.71 3.25
C ASP A 20 -2.35 6.18 2.25
N SER A 21 -2.16 4.93 1.79
CA SER A 21 -2.96 4.27 0.72
C SER A 21 -4.46 4.52 0.87
N TYR A 22 -5.05 5.20 -0.10
CA TYR A 22 -6.50 5.41 -0.16
C TYR A 22 -7.14 4.45 -1.16
N ASP A 23 -6.83 4.57 -2.45
CA ASP A 23 -7.36 3.67 -3.48
C ASP A 23 -6.23 3.10 -4.35
N LEU A 24 -5.94 1.81 -4.17
CA LEU A 24 -4.85 1.10 -4.85
C LEU A 24 -5.02 1.02 -6.37
N PHE A 25 -6.24 1.26 -6.87
CA PHE A 25 -6.56 1.17 -8.30
C PHE A 25 -6.63 2.54 -8.99
N ASP A 26 -6.63 3.64 -8.23
CA ASP A 26 -6.56 4.99 -8.78
C ASP A 26 -5.10 5.39 -8.96
N LEU A 27 -4.52 5.11 -10.12
CA LEU A 27 -3.13 5.47 -10.48
C LEU A 27 -2.97 6.94 -10.90
N GLY A 28 -3.81 7.83 -10.35
CA GLY A 28 -3.92 9.21 -10.81
C GLY A 28 -4.84 9.35 -12.02
N GLU A 29 -5.96 8.65 -12.02
CA GLU A 29 -6.95 8.59 -13.10
C GLU A 29 -8.30 9.20 -12.71
N PHE A 30 -8.63 9.21 -11.41
CA PHE A 30 -9.92 9.70 -10.91
C PHE A 30 -9.75 10.93 -10.03
N ASP A 31 -10.73 11.84 -10.07
CA ASP A 31 -10.81 12.95 -9.12
C ASP A 31 -11.24 12.42 -7.74
N GLN A 32 -10.24 12.17 -6.90
CA GLN A 32 -10.41 11.65 -5.55
C GLN A 32 -9.43 12.37 -4.62
N LYS A 33 -9.89 12.68 -3.41
CA LYS A 33 -9.10 13.44 -2.41
C LYS A 33 -8.61 14.79 -2.94
N GLY A 34 -9.45 15.45 -3.75
CA GLY A 34 -9.20 16.80 -4.26
C GLY A 34 -8.10 16.87 -5.32
N SER A 35 -7.81 15.76 -6.01
CA SER A 35 -6.83 15.73 -7.08
C SER A 35 -7.10 14.57 -8.05
N ILE A 36 -6.89 14.81 -9.34
CA ILE A 36 -6.74 13.74 -10.33
C ILE A 36 -5.35 13.12 -10.21
N PRO A 37 -4.23 13.84 -10.43
CA PRO A 37 -2.90 13.25 -10.36
C PRO A 37 -2.55 12.83 -8.93
N THR A 38 -1.63 11.86 -8.83
CA THR A 38 -0.86 11.68 -7.59
C THR A 38 0.19 12.77 -7.46
N LYS A 39 0.94 12.79 -6.36
CA LYS A 39 2.12 13.67 -6.23
C LYS A 39 3.11 13.53 -7.40
N TYR A 40 3.17 12.36 -8.01
CA TYR A 40 4.16 12.02 -9.03
C TYR A 40 3.63 12.17 -10.46
N GLY A 41 2.35 12.50 -10.64
CA GLY A 41 1.70 12.64 -11.94
C GLY A 41 0.44 11.80 -12.09
N ASP A 42 -0.13 11.85 -13.29
CA ASP A 42 -1.27 11.05 -13.71
C ASP A 42 -0.85 9.67 -14.27
N LYS A 43 -1.85 8.82 -14.53
CA LYS A 43 -1.64 7.46 -15.06
C LYS A 43 -0.93 7.45 -16.42
N ALA A 44 -1.20 8.42 -17.29
CA ALA A 44 -0.58 8.49 -18.61
C ALA A 44 0.92 8.82 -18.49
N GLN A 45 1.27 9.75 -17.60
CA GLN A 45 2.65 10.09 -17.28
C GLN A 45 3.40 8.91 -16.65
N LEU A 46 2.76 8.16 -15.74
CA LEU A 46 3.33 6.93 -15.18
C LEU A 46 3.66 5.89 -16.27
N LEU A 47 2.72 5.63 -17.19
CA LEU A 47 2.93 4.69 -18.29
C LEU A 47 4.04 5.15 -19.23
N ALA A 48 4.07 6.44 -19.57
CA ALA A 48 5.13 7.02 -20.40
C ALA A 48 6.52 6.89 -19.74
N ALA A 49 6.62 7.12 -18.43
CA ALA A 49 7.86 6.94 -17.68
C ALA A 49 8.31 5.47 -17.65
N ILE A 50 7.39 4.53 -17.41
CA ILE A 50 7.67 3.09 -17.44
C ILE A 50 8.16 2.67 -18.82
N ASP A 51 7.52 3.13 -19.89
CA ASP A 51 7.92 2.81 -21.26
C ASP A 51 9.30 3.37 -21.61
N ALA A 52 9.60 4.60 -21.19
CA ALA A 52 10.93 5.20 -21.37
C ALA A 52 12.01 4.38 -20.65
N LEU A 53 11.75 3.94 -19.41
CA LEU A 53 12.68 3.11 -18.64
C LEU A 53 12.90 1.74 -19.31
N LYS A 54 11.82 1.10 -19.77
CA LYS A 54 11.88 -0.19 -20.48
C LYS A 54 12.68 -0.11 -21.78
N ARG A 55 12.54 0.96 -22.57
CA ARG A 55 13.33 1.18 -23.81
C ARG A 55 14.83 1.32 -23.55
N ASN A 56 15.22 1.59 -22.31
CA ASN A 56 16.61 1.68 -21.88
C ASN A 56 17.03 0.45 -21.05
N ASP A 57 16.30 -0.67 -21.15
CA ASP A 57 16.56 -1.92 -20.41
C ASP A 57 16.56 -1.75 -18.88
N ILE A 58 15.86 -0.73 -18.37
CA ILE A 58 15.71 -0.48 -16.94
C ILE A 58 14.40 -1.12 -16.47
N ALA A 59 14.53 -2.23 -15.74
CA ALA A 59 13.39 -2.83 -15.04
C ALA A 59 12.77 -1.87 -14.01
N VAL A 60 11.45 -1.91 -13.86
CA VAL A 60 10.69 -1.06 -12.93
C VAL A 60 10.00 -1.93 -11.88
N LEU A 61 10.15 -1.55 -10.62
CA LEU A 61 9.37 -2.07 -9.50
C LEU A 61 8.46 -0.95 -8.96
N LEU A 62 7.19 -1.26 -8.74
CA LEU A 62 6.25 -0.38 -8.06
C LEU A 62 6.15 -0.79 -6.59
N ASP A 63 6.16 0.19 -5.69
CA ASP A 63 5.86 -0.07 -4.29
C ASP A 63 4.37 -0.43 -4.09
N VAL A 64 4.10 -1.37 -3.17
CA VAL A 64 2.78 -1.92 -2.91
C VAL A 64 2.52 -1.97 -1.40
N VAL A 65 1.69 -1.05 -0.93
CA VAL A 65 1.34 -0.85 0.49
C VAL A 65 -0.08 -1.35 0.73
N VAL A 66 -0.16 -2.62 1.11
CA VAL A 66 -1.43 -3.35 1.40
C VAL A 66 -1.68 -3.57 2.90
N ASN A 67 -0.80 -3.05 3.75
CA ASN A 67 -0.88 -3.22 5.20
C ASN A 67 -2.09 -2.49 5.82
N HIS A 68 -2.45 -1.33 5.27
CA HIS A 68 -3.50 -0.46 5.79
C HIS A 68 -4.14 0.36 4.66
N LYS A 69 -5.30 0.95 4.97
CA LYS A 69 -5.94 1.99 4.17
C LYS A 69 -6.21 3.21 5.04
N MET A 70 -6.07 4.41 4.48
CA MET A 70 -6.29 5.69 5.15
C MET A 70 -7.28 6.55 4.37
N GLY A 71 -7.78 7.62 5.00
CA GLY A 71 -8.67 8.58 4.34
C GLY A 71 -10.07 8.06 4.08
N ALA A 72 -10.63 7.28 5.01
CA ALA A 72 -12.01 6.81 4.91
C ALA A 72 -13.02 7.94 4.67
N ASP A 73 -14.01 7.68 3.84
CA ASP A 73 -15.08 8.61 3.46
C ASP A 73 -16.26 8.54 4.42
N GLU A 74 -16.56 7.33 4.90
CA GLU A 74 -17.70 7.07 5.78
C GLU A 74 -17.28 6.34 7.05
N LYS A 75 -18.16 6.38 8.06
CA LYS A 75 -18.00 5.61 9.31
C LYS A 75 -19.04 4.52 9.40
N GLU A 76 -18.60 3.29 9.66
CA GLU A 76 -19.46 2.14 9.92
C GLU A 76 -19.38 1.71 11.39
N ALA A 77 -20.51 1.24 11.94
CA ALA A 77 -20.54 0.68 13.28
C ALA A 77 -19.93 -0.72 13.28
N ILE A 78 -18.94 -0.95 14.14
CA ILE A 78 -18.28 -2.24 14.30
C ILE A 78 -18.20 -2.63 15.77
N ARG A 79 -18.08 -3.93 16.05
CA ARG A 79 -17.75 -4.44 17.38
C ARG A 79 -16.25 -4.65 17.48
N VAL A 80 -15.64 -4.12 18.54
CA VAL A 80 -14.20 -4.21 18.80
C VAL A 80 -13.93 -4.78 20.19
N GLN A 81 -12.75 -5.37 20.35
CA GLN A 81 -12.17 -5.73 21.64
C GLN A 81 -10.83 -5.02 21.77
N ARG A 82 -10.49 -4.57 22.98
CA ARG A 82 -9.16 -3.99 23.21
C ARG A 82 -8.13 -5.11 23.24
N VAL A 83 -6.95 -4.81 22.70
CA VAL A 83 -5.77 -5.66 22.79
C VAL A 83 -4.80 -5.06 23.81
N ASN A 84 -3.97 -5.90 24.43
CA ASN A 84 -2.81 -5.42 25.17
C ASN A 84 -1.77 -4.84 24.18
N ALA A 85 -1.19 -3.68 24.50
CA ALA A 85 -0.24 -3.00 23.63
C ALA A 85 1.10 -3.74 23.49
N ASP A 86 1.53 -4.42 24.55
CA ASP A 86 2.78 -5.20 24.60
C ASP A 86 2.62 -6.59 23.97
N ASP A 87 1.40 -7.14 23.94
CA ASP A 87 1.07 -8.40 23.26
C ASP A 87 -0.33 -8.36 22.63
N VAL A 88 -0.37 -8.05 21.33
CA VAL A 88 -1.61 -7.90 20.55
C VAL A 88 -2.44 -9.19 20.44
N ARG A 89 -1.92 -10.34 20.86
CA ARG A 89 -2.66 -11.61 20.91
C ARG A 89 -3.56 -11.72 22.15
N LYS A 90 -3.34 -10.85 23.16
CA LYS A 90 -4.13 -10.84 24.40
C LYS A 90 -5.30 -9.86 24.28
N LEU A 91 -6.51 -10.40 24.22
CA LEU A 91 -7.77 -9.66 24.07
C LEU A 91 -8.47 -9.42 25.41
N THR A 92 -9.14 -8.29 25.54
CA THR A 92 -10.11 -8.07 26.62
C THR A 92 -11.40 -8.85 26.35
N LYS A 93 -11.96 -9.52 27.37
CA LYS A 93 -13.22 -10.27 27.24
C LYS A 93 -14.44 -9.42 26.88
N LYS A 94 -14.37 -8.09 27.09
CA LYS A 94 -15.48 -7.16 26.82
C LYS A 94 -15.42 -6.64 25.39
N SER A 95 -16.48 -6.90 24.61
CA SER A 95 -16.70 -6.24 23.32
C SER A 95 -17.39 -4.89 23.48
N LEU A 96 -17.00 -3.92 22.65
CA LEU A 96 -17.53 -2.56 22.63
C LEU A 96 -18.00 -2.19 21.22
N SER A 97 -19.00 -1.33 21.11
CA SER A 97 -19.37 -0.72 19.83
C SER A 97 -18.44 0.46 19.54
N ALA A 98 -17.94 0.54 18.31
CA ALA A 98 -17.09 1.61 17.82
C ALA A 98 -17.47 1.99 16.39
N LYS A 99 -16.94 3.12 15.91
CA LYS A 99 -17.06 3.55 14.51
C LYS A 99 -15.72 3.39 13.81
N ALA A 100 -15.68 2.62 12.72
CA ALA A 100 -14.50 2.46 11.87
C ALA A 100 -14.71 3.14 10.51
N GLY A 101 -13.61 3.56 9.90
CA GLY A 101 -13.65 4.22 8.59
C GLY A 101 -13.79 3.22 7.43
N ARG A 102 -14.67 3.53 6.48
CA ARG A 102 -14.80 2.84 5.19
C ARG A 102 -14.31 3.73 4.06
N VAL A 103 -13.48 3.17 3.17
CA VAL A 103 -12.99 3.83 1.95
C VAL A 103 -13.87 3.44 0.77
N THR A 104 -14.23 4.43 -0.05
CA THR A 104 -14.97 4.24 -1.29
C THR A 104 -14.00 4.11 -2.46
N PRO A 105 -13.93 2.93 -3.12
CA PRO A 105 -13.06 2.76 -4.28
C PRO A 105 -13.59 3.56 -5.48
N SER A 106 -12.70 3.94 -6.38
CA SER A 106 -12.99 4.46 -7.72
C SER A 106 -13.97 3.55 -8.49
N PRO A 107 -14.63 4.01 -9.56
CA PRO A 107 -15.51 3.15 -10.35
C PRO A 107 -14.73 2.10 -11.18
N PRO A 108 -15.29 0.91 -11.44
CA PRO A 108 -14.69 -0.08 -12.33
C PRO A 108 -14.42 0.47 -13.73
N VAL A 109 -13.24 0.18 -14.26
CA VAL A 109 -12.88 0.50 -15.65
C VAL A 109 -13.22 -0.73 -16.51
N PRO A 110 -14.07 -0.60 -17.55
CA PRO A 110 -14.39 -1.72 -18.45
C PRO A 110 -13.13 -2.39 -19.01
N GLY A 111 -13.10 -3.73 -19.01
CA GLY A 111 -11.95 -4.50 -19.50
C GLY A 111 -10.81 -4.67 -18.50
N ASN A 112 -10.89 -4.09 -17.30
CA ASN A 112 -9.89 -4.26 -16.24
C ASN A 112 -10.55 -5.01 -15.06
N THR A 113 -10.14 -6.26 -14.80
CA THR A 113 -10.77 -7.10 -13.77
C THR A 113 -10.50 -6.59 -12.36
N ARG A 114 -11.54 -6.10 -11.70
CA ARG A 114 -11.56 -5.86 -10.25
C ARG A 114 -12.03 -7.11 -9.53
N SER A 115 -11.11 -7.85 -8.93
CA SER A 115 -11.49 -8.87 -7.94
C SER A 115 -10.90 -8.48 -6.59
N LEU A 116 -11.67 -7.74 -5.80
CA LEU A 116 -11.58 -7.66 -4.33
C LEU A 116 -12.95 -7.22 -3.77
N SER A 117 -14.01 -7.97 -4.08
CA SER A 117 -15.28 -7.84 -3.38
C SER A 117 -15.14 -8.41 -1.96
N GLY A 118 -15.35 -7.58 -0.93
CA GLY A 118 -15.70 -8.07 0.41
C GLY A 118 -14.58 -8.08 1.47
N ILE A 119 -13.89 -6.97 1.72
CA ILE A 119 -12.97 -6.85 2.87
C ILE A 119 -13.52 -5.94 3.96
N SER A 120 -14.57 -6.40 4.65
CA SER A 120 -15.00 -5.82 5.93
C SER A 120 -14.09 -6.23 7.12
N ASN A 121 -12.98 -6.93 6.89
CA ASN A 121 -12.10 -7.45 7.95
C ASN A 121 -10.59 -7.26 7.65
N VAL A 122 -10.16 -6.08 7.19
CA VAL A 122 -8.72 -5.80 6.93
C VAL A 122 -7.88 -5.70 8.21
N LEU A 123 -8.47 -5.70 9.41
CA LEU A 123 -7.67 -5.65 10.65
C LEU A 123 -6.83 -6.92 10.92
N ALA A 124 -7.10 -8.05 10.27
CA ALA A 124 -6.39 -9.32 10.49
C ALA A 124 -5.29 -9.65 9.46
N VAL A 125 -5.19 -8.91 8.35
CA VAL A 125 -4.29 -9.25 7.23
C VAL A 125 -2.90 -8.60 7.35
N SER A 126 -2.76 -7.55 8.18
CA SER A 126 -1.48 -6.85 8.36
C SER A 126 -0.39 -7.74 8.98
N THR A 127 -0.75 -8.67 9.86
CA THR A 127 0.21 -9.60 10.49
C THR A 127 0.68 -10.70 9.53
N ILE A 128 -0.20 -11.18 8.66
CA ILE A 128 0.13 -12.23 7.67
C ILE A 128 0.99 -11.65 6.55
N SER A 129 0.72 -10.42 6.11
CA SER A 129 1.51 -9.74 5.09
C SER A 129 2.96 -9.46 5.54
N LYS A 130 3.18 -9.04 6.79
CA LYS A 130 4.55 -8.82 7.32
C LYS A 130 5.37 -10.11 7.37
N ILE A 131 4.75 -11.25 7.69
CA ILE A 131 5.43 -12.55 7.74
C ILE A 131 5.71 -13.06 6.32
N LEU A 132 4.74 -12.97 5.40
CA LEU A 132 4.92 -13.40 4.01
C LEU A 132 5.93 -12.53 3.26
N MET A 133 5.94 -11.21 3.48
CA MET A 133 6.90 -10.32 2.85
C MET A 133 8.31 -10.55 3.41
N LYS A 134 8.45 -10.80 4.72
CA LYS A 134 9.74 -11.16 5.35
C LYS A 134 10.25 -12.52 4.89
N MET A 135 9.36 -13.49 4.67
CA MET A 135 9.67 -14.82 4.13
C MET A 135 10.07 -14.78 2.65
N ALA A 136 9.35 -14.02 1.82
CA ALA A 136 9.69 -13.80 0.41
C ALA A 136 11.04 -13.07 0.27
N TYR A 137 11.31 -12.11 1.15
CA TYR A 137 12.56 -11.36 1.19
C TYR A 137 13.76 -12.21 1.64
N LEU A 138 13.58 -13.06 2.66
CA LEU A 138 14.63 -13.99 3.13
C LEU A 138 14.98 -15.04 2.05
N LYS A 139 13.99 -15.44 1.23
CA LYS A 139 14.19 -16.35 0.10
C LYS A 139 14.89 -15.70 -1.10
N LEU A 140 14.80 -14.37 -1.23
CA LEU A 140 15.50 -13.60 -2.27
C LEU A 140 16.97 -13.33 -1.89
N LEU A 141 17.24 -13.05 -0.60
CA LEU A 141 18.59 -12.85 -0.06
C LEU A 141 19.45 -14.12 -0.08
N THR A 142 18.83 -15.30 -0.05
CA THR A 142 19.52 -16.60 -0.06
C THR A 142 19.79 -17.14 -1.46
N THR A 143 19.24 -16.53 -2.51
CA THR A 143 19.34 -17.01 -3.90
C THR A 143 20.23 -16.14 -4.80
N THR A 144 20.73 -15.00 -4.32
CA THR A 144 21.64 -14.14 -5.12
C THR A 144 22.85 -13.66 -4.32
N PRO A 145 24.05 -14.23 -4.54
CA PRO A 145 25.26 -13.87 -3.79
C PRO A 145 25.88 -12.49 -4.15
N ALA A 146 25.43 -11.84 -5.23
CA ALA A 146 26.23 -10.79 -5.87
C ALA A 146 25.96 -9.31 -5.46
N LYS A 147 25.03 -8.99 -4.55
CA LYS A 147 24.72 -7.57 -4.22
C LYS A 147 24.45 -7.28 -2.73
N ALA A 148 25.00 -8.09 -1.82
CA ALA A 148 24.80 -7.93 -0.38
C ALA A 148 25.25 -6.55 0.17
N GLY A 149 26.28 -5.93 -0.43
CA GLY A 149 26.82 -4.64 0.02
C GLY A 149 25.92 -3.42 -0.26
N THR A 150 25.37 -3.31 -1.47
CA THR A 150 24.56 -2.15 -1.88
C THR A 150 23.14 -2.19 -1.29
N ILE A 151 22.58 -3.39 -1.12
CA ILE A 151 21.23 -3.59 -0.54
C ILE A 151 21.23 -3.24 0.95
N ARG A 152 22.33 -3.51 1.67
CA ARG A 152 22.49 -3.16 3.09
C ARG A 152 22.53 -1.65 3.35
N LEU A 153 23.06 -0.86 2.41
CA LEU A 153 23.10 0.59 2.51
C LEU A 153 21.73 1.24 2.31
N MET A 154 20.90 0.69 1.40
CA MET A 154 19.52 1.15 1.20
C MET A 154 18.61 0.86 2.40
N MET A 155 18.88 -0.22 3.14
CA MET A 155 18.08 -0.60 4.33
C MET A 155 18.26 0.33 5.53
N ASN A 156 19.45 0.89 5.77
CA ASN A 156 19.65 1.80 6.90
C ASN A 156 18.89 3.13 6.72
N SER A 157 18.67 3.55 5.48
CA SER A 157 17.87 4.75 5.19
C SER A 157 16.37 4.51 5.31
N VAL A 158 15.88 3.30 5.03
CA VAL A 158 14.43 2.97 5.12
C VAL A 158 14.00 2.70 6.56
N ILE A 159 14.84 2.05 7.38
CA ILE A 159 14.54 1.82 8.81
C ILE A 159 14.52 3.13 9.61
N SER A 160 15.23 4.17 9.16
CA SER A 160 15.22 5.49 9.82
C SER A 160 13.99 6.36 9.49
N ILE A 161 13.12 5.92 8.58
CA ILE A 161 11.93 6.67 8.11
C ILE A 161 10.61 6.03 8.60
N ILE A 162 10.69 4.92 9.35
CA ILE A 162 9.55 4.24 10.00
C ILE A 162 9.70 4.42 11.51
#